data_AF-A0A2T8HX62-F1
#
_entry.id   AF-A0A2T8HX62-F1
#
_cell.length_a   1.000
_cell.length_b   1.000
_cell.length_c   1.000
_cell.angle_alpha   90.00
_cell.angle_beta   90.00
_cell.angle_gamma   90.00
#
_symmetry.space_group_name_H-M   'P 1'
#
loop_
_entity.id
_entity.type
_entity.pdbx_description
1 polymer ?
#
loop_
_entity_poly.entity_id
_entity_poly.type
_entity_poly.pdbx_seq_one_letter_code
_entity_poly.pdbx_strand_id
1 'polypeptide(L)'
;MTKRRSFSDKFKATVALEALRGDKTAQEIAAKHKIHPTQVTTWKRQAIDGLTGVFSGKARKPEDNEAEVKELHAKIGKLAVENDFLSQGLKR
;
A
#
# COMPACT_ATOMS: atom_id res chain seq x y z
N MET A 1 8.51 21.79 2.78
CA MET A 1 7.66 20.76 2.15
C MET A 1 6.29 20.77 2.81
N THR A 2 5.21 21.04 2.05
CA THR A 2 3.84 20.99 2.56
C THR A 2 3.42 19.53 2.80
N LYS A 3 3.00 19.21 4.02
CA LYS A 3 2.56 17.85 4.39
C LYS A 3 1.26 17.53 3.67
N ARG A 4 1.30 16.58 2.74
CA ARG A 4 0.12 16.13 1.99
C ARG A 4 -0.91 15.55 2.97
N ARG A 5 -2.17 16.00 2.86
CA ARG A 5 -3.29 15.46 3.65
C ARG A 5 -3.46 13.97 3.34
N SER A 6 -3.33 13.12 4.36
CA SER A 6 -3.58 11.68 4.26
C SER A 6 -5.02 11.36 4.66
N PHE A 7 -5.55 10.28 4.09
CA PHE A 7 -6.87 9.74 4.41
C PHE A 7 -6.74 8.28 4.79
N SER A 8 -7.56 7.82 5.74
CA SER A 8 -7.58 6.41 6.14
C SER A 8 -8.15 5.52 5.03
N ASP A 9 -7.76 4.26 5.00
CA ASP A 9 -8.19 3.34 3.95
C ASP A 9 -9.69 3.05 4.00
N LYS A 10 -10.25 2.99 5.22
CA LYS A 10 -11.71 2.93 5.44
C LYS A 10 -12.43 4.12 4.81
N PHE A 11 -11.86 5.32 4.93
CA PHE A 11 -12.46 6.52 4.34
C PHE A 11 -12.43 6.47 2.81
N LYS A 12 -11.28 6.11 2.22
CA LYS A 12 -11.15 5.96 0.76
C LYS A 12 -12.12 4.92 0.22
N ALA A 13 -12.27 3.78 0.90
CA ALA A 13 -13.21 2.73 0.52
C ALA A 13 -14.67 3.20 0.58
N THR A 14 -15.05 3.96 1.62
CA THR A 14 -16.41 4.52 1.76
C THR A 14 -16.74 5.47 0.61
N VAL A 15 -15.81 6.37 0.28
CA VAL A 15 -15.97 7.32 -0.83
C VAL A 15 -16.01 6.60 -2.18
N ALA A 16 -15.15 5.61 -2.40
CA ALA A 16 -15.15 4.81 -3.61
C ALA A 16 -16.47 4.05 -3.79
N LEU A 17 -17.02 3.49 -2.71
CA LEU A 17 -18.32 2.81 -2.73
C LEU A 17 -19.47 3.77 -3.07
N GLU A 18 -19.50 4.97 -2.48
CA GLU A 18 -20.50 6.00 -2.81
C GLU A 18 -20.40 6.40 -4.29
N ALA A 19 -19.18 6.49 -4.83
CA ALA A 19 -18.94 6.78 -6.24
C ALA A 19 -19.27 5.60 -7.19
N LEU A 20 -19.23 4.37 -6.70
CA LEU A 20 -19.61 3.16 -7.45
C LEU A 20 -21.12 2.98 -7.51
N ARG A 21 -21.86 3.30 -6.44
CA ARG A 21 -23.33 3.26 -6.44
C ARG A 21 -23.93 4.15 -7.52
N GLY A 22 -23.31 5.31 -7.77
CA GLY A 22 -23.75 6.23 -8.82
C GLY A 22 -24.91 7.15 -8.43
N ASP A 23 -25.41 7.06 -7.18
CA ASP A 23 -26.48 7.92 -6.66
C ASP A 23 -26.11 9.42 -6.65
N LYS A 24 -24.81 9.73 -6.66
CA LYS A 24 -24.25 11.09 -6.63
C LYS A 24 -23.09 11.22 -7.60
N THR A 25 -22.96 12.40 -8.16
CA THR A 25 -21.82 12.76 -9.00
C THR A 25 -20.53 12.84 -8.19
N ALA A 26 -19.38 12.72 -8.87
CA ALA A 26 -18.08 12.88 -8.22
C ALA A 26 -17.91 14.27 -7.58
N GLN A 27 -18.57 15.29 -8.11
CA GLN A 27 -18.55 16.66 -7.60
C GLN A 27 -19.34 16.79 -6.28
N GLU A 28 -20.51 16.18 -6.20
CA GLU A 28 -21.32 16.18 -4.96
C GLU A 28 -20.67 15.38 -3.85
N ILE A 29 -20.09 14.22 -4.19
CA ILE A 29 -19.32 13.40 -3.23
C ILE A 29 -18.10 14.18 -2.73
N ALA A 30 -17.39 14.85 -3.64
CA ALA A 30 -16.25 15.70 -3.32
C ALA A 30 -16.63 16.85 -2.38
N ALA A 31 -17.74 17.54 -2.65
CA ALA A 31 -18.27 18.61 -1.82
C ALA A 31 -18.66 18.10 -0.41
N LYS A 32 -19.40 17.00 -0.33
CA LYS A 32 -19.84 16.37 0.93
C LYS A 32 -18.65 16.00 1.83
N HIS A 33 -17.60 15.42 1.24
CA HIS A 33 -16.44 14.92 1.98
C HIS A 33 -15.27 15.93 2.06
N LYS A 34 -15.44 17.14 1.49
CA LYS A 34 -14.40 18.20 1.41
C LYS A 34 -13.09 17.67 0.84
N ILE A 35 -13.19 16.96 -0.28
CA ILE A 35 -12.08 16.41 -1.06
C ILE A 35 -12.17 16.88 -2.51
N HIS A 36 -11.10 16.69 -3.28
CA HIS A 36 -11.09 17.07 -4.70
C HIS A 36 -11.83 16.01 -5.55
N PRO A 37 -12.62 16.37 -6.57
CA PRO A 37 -13.31 15.40 -7.44
C PRO A 37 -12.38 14.34 -8.06
N THR A 38 -11.16 14.72 -8.43
CA THR A 38 -10.14 13.78 -8.92
C THR A 38 -9.76 12.69 -7.91
N GLN A 39 -9.84 12.97 -6.60
CA GLN A 39 -9.61 11.94 -5.58
C GLN A 39 -10.74 10.91 -5.58
N VAL A 40 -11.99 11.36 -5.75
CA VAL A 40 -13.16 10.48 -5.86
C VAL A 40 -13.03 9.56 -7.07
N THR A 41 -12.67 10.10 -8.24
CA THR A 41 -12.49 9.29 -9.46
C THR A 41 -11.32 8.31 -9.33
N THR A 42 -10.22 8.74 -8.71
CA THR A 42 -9.05 7.88 -8.46
C THR A 42 -9.41 6.70 -7.56
N TRP A 43 -10.09 6.95 -6.44
CA TRP A 43 -10.47 5.88 -5.50
C TRP A 43 -11.54 4.97 -6.08
N LYS A 44 -12.47 5.50 -6.88
CA LYS A 44 -13.43 4.68 -7.66
C LYS A 44 -12.69 3.70 -8.56
N ARG A 45 -11.69 4.16 -9.33
CA ARG A 45 -10.88 3.29 -10.20
C ARG A 45 -10.12 2.24 -9.39
N GLN A 46 -9.44 2.65 -8.31
CA GLN A 46 -8.72 1.73 -7.43
C GLN A 46 -9.62 0.63 -6.86
N ALA A 47 -10.87 0.96 -6.51
CA ALA A 47 -11.83 -0.03 -6.04
C ALA A 47 -12.22 -1.02 -7.14
N ILE A 48 -12.45 -0.57 -8.39
CA ILE A 48 -12.75 -1.46 -9.52
C ILE A 48 -11.58 -2.41 -9.81
N ASP A 49 -10.36 -1.86 -9.88
CA ASP A 49 -9.15 -2.65 -10.12
C ASP A 49 -8.95 -3.69 -8.99
N GLY A 50 -9.17 -3.26 -7.75
CA GLY A 50 -9.09 -4.12 -6.57
C GLY A 50 -10.14 -5.24 -6.57
N LEU A 51 -11.39 -4.94 -6.95
CA LEU A 51 -12.47 -5.93 -7.06
C LEU A 51 -12.14 -7.00 -8.11
N THR A 52 -11.55 -6.61 -9.23
CA THR A 52 -11.09 -7.53 -10.28
C THR A 52 -10.05 -8.52 -9.70
N GLY A 53 -9.15 -8.04 -8.85
CA GLY A 53 -8.22 -8.88 -8.08
C GLY A 53 -8.93 -9.86 -7.13
N VAL A 54 -9.95 -9.41 -6.41
CA VAL A 54 -10.72 -10.26 -5.47
C VAL A 54 -11.42 -11.41 -6.21
N PHE A 55 -12.08 -11.15 -7.34
CA PHE A 55 -12.81 -12.18 -8.09
C PHE A 55 -11.92 -13.08 -8.93
N SER A 56 -10.74 -12.63 -9.36
CA SER A 56 -9.79 -13.45 -10.14
C SER A 56 -9.06 -14.51 -9.30
N GLY A 57 -9.34 -14.61 -7.99
CA GLY A 57 -8.62 -15.49 -7.07
C GLY A 57 -7.17 -15.06 -6.79
N LYS A 58 -6.65 -14.10 -7.56
CA LYS A 58 -5.44 -13.32 -7.28
C LYS A 58 -5.79 -12.15 -6.37
N ALA A 59 -6.52 -12.41 -5.28
CA ALA A 59 -6.37 -11.53 -4.14
C ALA A 59 -4.86 -11.46 -3.93
N ARG A 60 -4.28 -10.25 -3.96
CA ARG A 60 -2.94 -10.05 -3.41
C ARG A 60 -3.05 -10.59 -1.99
N LYS A 61 -2.71 -11.87 -1.80
CA LYS A 61 -2.13 -12.30 -0.55
C LYS A 61 -1.06 -11.23 -0.28
N PRO A 62 -0.93 -10.69 0.95
CA PRO A 62 0.36 -10.08 1.29
C PRO A 62 1.37 -11.06 0.74
N GLU A 63 2.20 -10.64 -0.23
CA GLU A 63 3.12 -11.57 -0.85
C GLU A 63 3.75 -12.30 0.32
N ASP A 64 3.52 -13.61 0.42
CA ASP A 64 4.17 -14.46 1.41
C ASP A 64 5.62 -14.54 0.96
N ASN A 65 6.29 -13.39 1.01
CA ASN A 65 7.71 -13.18 0.87
C ASN A 65 8.38 -13.71 2.13
N GLU A 66 7.78 -14.66 2.85
CA GLU A 66 8.40 -15.36 3.95
C GLU A 66 9.67 -16.07 3.46
N ALA A 67 9.66 -16.56 2.21
CA ALA A 67 10.84 -17.08 1.53
C ALA A 67 11.92 -16.01 1.30
N GLU A 68 11.54 -14.84 0.76
CA GLU A 68 12.46 -13.73 0.51
C GLU A 68 12.98 -13.12 1.83
N VAL A 69 12.12 -12.97 2.84
CA VAL A 69 12.44 -12.51 4.20
C VAL A 69 13.42 -13.48 4.87
N LYS A 70 13.22 -14.79 4.72
CA LYS A 70 14.16 -15.80 5.23
C LYS A 70 15.50 -15.71 4.53
N GLU A 71 15.51 -15.51 3.21
CA GLU A 71 16.74 -15.35 2.43
C GLU A 71 17.50 -14.09 2.83
N LEU A 72 16.79 -12.96 2.99
CA LEU A 72 17.36 -11.70 3.45
C LEU A 72 17.91 -11.82 4.88
N HIS A 73 17.20 -12.47 5.80
CA HIS A 73 17.71 -12.72 7.16
C HIS A 73 18.97 -13.59 7.16
N ALA A 74 19.05 -14.63 6.32
CA ALA A 74 20.25 -15.44 6.17
C ALA A 74 21.43 -14.62 5.66
N LYS A 75 21.19 -13.73 4.69
CA LYS A 75 22.22 -12.84 4.13
C LYS A 75 22.70 -11.81 5.15
N ILE A 76 21.80 -11.26 5.97
CA ILE A 76 22.15 -10.38 7.10
C ILE A 76 23.04 -11.11 8.10
N GLY A 77 22.70 -12.35 8.47
CA GLY A 77 23.52 -13.17 9.38
C GLY A 77 24.93 -13.42 8.84
N LYS A 78 25.05 -13.79 7.56
CA LYS A 78 26.35 -13.97 6.91
C LYS A 78 27.19 -12.68 6.91
N LEU A 79 26.58 -11.55 6.53
CA LEU A 79 27.25 -10.26 6.52
C LEU A 79 27.65 -9.78 7.93
N ALA A 80 26.87 -10.11 8.96
CA ALA A 80 27.21 -9.79 10.34
C ALA A 80 28.46 -10.56 10.79
N VAL A 81 28.55 -11.86 10.47
CA VAL A 81 29.74 -12.68 10.78
C VAL A 81 30.96 -12.20 10.00
N GLU A 82 30.81 -11.91 8.70
CA GLU A 82 31.91 -11.36 7.88
C GLU A 82 32.41 -10.02 8.41
N ASN A 83 31.52 -9.10 8.79
CA ASN A 83 31.90 -7.82 9.38
C ASN A 83 32.57 -7.95 10.75
N ASP A 84 32.08 -8.83 11.61
CA ASP A 84 32.72 -9.08 12.91
C ASP A 84 34.12 -9.68 12.73
N PHE A 85 34.27 -10.64 11.84
CA PHE A 85 35.57 -11.23 11.49
C PHE A 85 36.55 -10.17 10.96
N LEU A 86 36.13 -9.34 10.00
CA LEU A 86 36.96 -8.26 9.46
C LEU A 86 37.31 -7.21 10.52
N SER A 87 36.36 -6.86 11.38
CA SER A 87 36.58 -5.89 12.47
C SER A 87 37.55 -6.42 13.53
N GLN A 88 37.54 -7.72 13.82
CA GLN A 88 38.52 -8.34 14.72
C GLN A 88 39.91 -8.41 14.08
N GLY A 89 39.98 -8.71 12.78
CA GLY A 89 41.24 -8.72 12.02
C GLY A 89 41.91 -7.34 11.95
N LEU A 90 41.12 -6.27 11.87
CA LEU A 90 41.59 -4.88 11.83
C LEU A 90 42.01 -4.31 13.21
N LYS A 91 41.70 -5.00 14.32
CA LYS A 91 42.10 -4.61 15.68
C LYS A 91 43.43 -5.21 16.14
N ARG A 92 44.10 -6.00 15.28
CA ARG A 92 45.48 -6.46 15.47
C ARG A 92 46.44 -5.51 14.77
#